data_AF-A0A3P7LD92-F1
#
_entry.id   AF-A0A3P7LD92-F1
#
_cell.length_a   1.000
_cell.length_b   1.000
_cell.length_c   1.000
_cell.angle_alpha   90.00
_cell.angle_beta   90.00
_cell.angle_gamma   90.00
#
_symmetry.space_group_name_H-M   'P 1'
#
loop_
_entity.id
_entity.type
_entity.pdbx_description
1 polymer ?
#
loop_
_entity_poly.entity_id
_entity_poly.type
_entity_poly.pdbx_seq_one_letter_code
_entity_poly.pdbx_strand_id
1 'polypeptide(L)'
;MLQRRPMVLIIAGEESEHFAHMLSEVFRTSFQIPSPIVDLDLSSESIRSELHDSLDRVAHSTVPLAILDGVEYLGWDAPLALHAFADDSSTTHPHTLLFLTIKKSFHRDAKECEQSVMEYLSERWIGTGGSMDNVSPILSRIMQFLICV
;
A
#
# COMPACT_ATOMS: atom_id res chain seq x y z
N MET A 1 -6.61 -20.18 10.96
CA MET A 1 -7.67 -19.32 10.40
C MET A 1 -7.11 -18.73 9.12
N LEU A 2 -7.67 -19.05 7.96
CA LEU A 2 -7.21 -18.49 6.68
C LEU A 2 -7.67 -17.02 6.64
N GLN A 3 -6.72 -16.07 6.65
CA GLN A 3 -7.01 -14.66 6.43
C GLN A 3 -7.72 -14.54 5.07
N ARG A 4 -8.93 -13.97 5.08
CA ARG A 4 -9.74 -13.69 3.89
C ARG A 4 -9.69 -12.20 3.55
N ARG A 5 -8.50 -11.61 3.63
CA ARG A 5 -8.30 -10.17 3.42
C ARG A 5 -6.94 -9.96 2.80
N PRO A 6 -6.80 -9.01 1.87
CA PRO A 6 -5.49 -8.62 1.41
C PRO A 6 -4.62 -8.10 2.55
N MET A 7 -3.37 -8.54 2.53
CA MET A 7 -2.36 -8.11 3.49
C MET A 7 -1.69 -6.85 2.96
N VAL A 8 -1.60 -5.85 3.82
CA VAL A 8 -0.97 -4.58 3.50
C VAL A 8 0.25 -4.40 4.39
N LEU A 9 1.41 -4.21 3.78
CA LEU A 9 2.65 -3.88 4.46
C LEU A 9 3.09 -2.48 4.01
N ILE A 10 3.12 -1.55 4.95
CA ILE A 10 3.68 -0.22 4.73
C ILE A 10 5.18 -0.26 5.00
N ILE A 11 5.96 0.29 4.08
CA ILE A 11 7.40 0.47 4.18
C ILE A 11 7.65 1.97 4.10
N ALA A 12 8.02 2.58 5.21
CA ALA A 12 8.16 4.03 5.34
C ALA A 12 9.64 4.38 5.56
N GLY A 13 10.17 5.35 4.82
CA GLY A 13 11.59 5.67 4.91
C GLY A 13 12.16 6.26 3.63
N GLU A 14 13.36 6.81 3.71
CA GLU A 14 14.07 7.31 2.52
C GLU A 14 14.40 6.18 1.53
N GLU A 15 14.66 4.98 2.07
CA GLU A 15 15.01 3.77 1.30
C GLU A 15 13.80 2.83 1.09
N SER A 16 12.58 3.32 1.29
CA SER A 16 11.36 2.50 1.28
C SER A 16 11.13 1.76 -0.04
N GLU A 17 11.22 2.47 -1.17
CA GLU A 17 11.12 1.91 -2.53
C GLU A 17 12.16 0.80 -2.74
N HIS A 18 13.44 1.09 -2.48
CA HIS A 18 14.52 0.13 -2.64
C HIS A 18 14.34 -1.11 -1.77
N PHE A 19 13.92 -0.92 -0.51
CA PHE A 19 13.65 -2.03 0.41
C PHE A 19 12.45 -2.87 -0.04
N ALA A 20 11.39 -2.25 -0.55
CA ALA A 20 10.23 -2.95 -1.09
C ALA A 20 10.60 -3.84 -2.27
N HIS A 21 11.43 -3.37 -3.19
CA HIS A 21 11.95 -4.17 -4.31
C HIS A 21 12.85 -5.32 -3.85
N MET A 22 13.73 -5.09 -2.86
CA MET A 22 14.53 -6.20 -2.31
C MET A 22 13.63 -7.27 -1.68
N LEU A 23 12.63 -6.86 -0.91
CA LEU A 23 11.67 -7.78 -0.31
C LEU A 23 10.87 -8.52 -1.39
N SER A 24 10.45 -7.83 -2.44
CA SER A 24 9.71 -8.42 -3.56
C SER A 24 10.54 -9.50 -4.25
N GLU A 25 11.84 -9.29 -4.45
CA GLU A 25 12.74 -10.31 -5.01
C GLU A 25 12.92 -11.53 -4.11
N VAL A 26 12.92 -11.35 -2.79
CA VAL A 26 12.92 -12.47 -1.83
C VAL A 26 11.66 -13.30 -1.97
N PHE A 27 10.48 -12.66 -2.05
CA PHE A 27 9.21 -13.35 -2.32
C PHE A 27 9.27 -14.06 -3.67
N ARG A 28 9.69 -13.36 -4.73
CA ARG A 28 9.78 -13.90 -6.09
C ARG A 28 10.61 -15.18 -6.14
N THR A 29 11.78 -15.14 -5.51
CA THR A 29 12.71 -16.28 -5.46
C THR A 29 12.17 -17.42 -4.61
N SER A 30 11.62 -17.11 -3.43
CA SER A 30 11.15 -18.12 -2.48
C SER A 30 9.91 -18.87 -2.98
N PHE A 31 9.02 -18.18 -3.69
CA PHE A 31 7.78 -18.73 -4.22
C PHE A 31 7.87 -19.12 -5.71
N GLN A 32 9.07 -19.05 -6.31
CA GLN A 32 9.33 -19.40 -7.72
C GLN A 32 8.39 -18.67 -8.70
N ILE A 33 8.14 -17.40 -8.43
CA ILE A 33 7.26 -16.56 -9.24
C ILE A 33 7.96 -16.26 -10.58
N PRO A 34 7.38 -16.67 -11.72
CA PRO A 34 8.05 -16.62 -13.02
C PRO A 34 8.06 -15.22 -13.66
N SER A 35 7.16 -14.33 -13.22
CA SER A 35 6.99 -12.98 -13.75
C SER A 35 7.55 -11.92 -12.80
N PRO A 36 7.91 -10.72 -13.30
CA PRO A 36 8.12 -9.56 -12.45
C PRO A 36 6.88 -9.30 -11.59
N ILE A 37 7.11 -8.79 -10.38
CA ILE A 37 6.06 -8.29 -9.51
C ILE A 37 5.51 -6.99 -10.10
N VAL A 38 4.21 -6.76 -9.96
CA VAL A 38 3.58 -5.53 -10.46
C VAL A 38 4.06 -4.37 -9.62
N ASP A 39 4.51 -3.32 -10.29
CA ASP A 39 5.02 -2.10 -9.68
C ASP A 39 4.23 -0.90 -10.23
N LEU A 40 3.68 -0.10 -9.33
CA LEU A 40 2.79 1.02 -9.60
C LEU A 40 3.38 2.30 -9.02
N ASP A 41 3.97 3.14 -9.86
CA ASP A 41 4.45 4.48 -9.48
C ASP A 41 3.28 5.46 -9.34
N LEU A 42 2.91 5.78 -8.09
CA LEU A 42 1.79 6.66 -7.77
C LEU A 42 2.15 8.14 -7.85
N SER A 43 3.41 8.50 -8.11
CA SER A 43 3.78 9.87 -8.48
C SER A 43 3.19 10.25 -9.84
N SER A 44 2.97 9.25 -10.71
CA SER A 44 2.34 9.40 -12.02
C SER A 44 0.81 9.60 -11.93
N GLU A 45 0.32 10.69 -12.50
CA GLU A 45 -1.12 11.00 -12.51
C GLU A 45 -1.96 9.96 -13.24
N SER A 46 -1.46 9.40 -14.35
CA SER A 46 -2.19 8.39 -15.12
C SER A 46 -2.39 7.09 -14.33
N ILE A 47 -1.37 6.67 -13.57
CA ILE A 47 -1.45 5.47 -12.73
C ILE A 47 -2.43 5.69 -11.59
N ARG A 48 -2.45 6.89 -10.99
CA ARG A 48 -3.45 7.23 -9.97
C ARG A 48 -4.88 7.16 -10.50
N SER A 49 -5.13 7.64 -11.73
CA SER A 49 -6.48 7.55 -12.33
C SER A 49 -6.93 6.12 -12.67
N GLU A 50 -5.98 5.20 -12.87
CA GLU A 50 -6.24 3.80 -13.20
C GLU A 50 -5.97 2.85 -12.02
N LEU A 51 -5.89 3.38 -10.79
CA LEU A 51 -5.47 2.60 -9.63
C LEU A 51 -6.41 1.43 -9.34
N HIS A 52 -7.72 1.64 -9.46
CA HIS A 52 -8.71 0.60 -9.22
C HIS A 52 -8.54 -0.58 -10.21
N ASP A 53 -8.46 -0.28 -11.50
CA ASP A 53 -8.27 -1.29 -12.55
C ASP A 53 -6.91 -2.00 -12.40
N SER A 54 -5.87 -1.26 -11.97
CA SER A 54 -4.55 -1.83 -11.72
C SER A 54 -4.55 -2.80 -10.54
N LEU A 55 -5.20 -2.44 -9.43
CA LEU A 55 -5.36 -3.31 -8.27
C LEU A 55 -6.22 -4.54 -8.59
N ASP A 56 -7.27 -4.37 -9.40
CA ASP A 56 -8.10 -5.48 -9.86
C ASP A 56 -7.28 -6.48 -10.71
N ARG A 57 -6.45 -5.99 -11.63
CA ARG A 57 -5.52 -6.85 -12.40
C ARG A 57 -4.54 -7.60 -11.51
N VAL A 58 -4.01 -6.95 -10.47
CA VAL A 58 -3.10 -7.61 -9.50
C VAL A 58 -3.83 -8.72 -8.76
N ALA A 59 -5.05 -8.47 -8.27
CA ALA A 59 -5.84 -9.47 -7.55
C ALA A 59 -6.20 -10.69 -8.40
N HIS A 60 -6.37 -10.50 -9.71
CA HIS A 60 -6.65 -11.56 -10.68
C HIS A 60 -5.40 -12.18 -11.31
N SER A 61 -4.21 -11.73 -10.91
CA SER A 61 -2.96 -12.29 -11.43
C SER A 61 -2.65 -13.65 -10.79
N THR A 62 -1.78 -14.42 -11.44
CA THR A 62 -1.28 -15.69 -10.90
C THR A 62 -0.53 -15.53 -9.58
N VAL A 63 0.00 -14.33 -9.34
CA VAL A 63 0.78 -13.98 -8.16
C VAL A 63 0.30 -12.63 -7.67
N PRO A 64 -0.67 -12.61 -6.75
CA PRO A 64 -1.29 -11.38 -6.29
C PRO A 64 -0.35 -10.68 -5.30
N LEU A 65 0.69 -10.05 -5.85
CA LEU A 65 1.68 -9.25 -5.15
C LEU A 65 1.94 -7.99 -5.98
N ALA A 66 1.86 -6.82 -5.35
CA ALA A 66 2.21 -5.57 -5.98
C ALA A 66 2.94 -4.61 -5.03
N ILE A 67 3.77 -3.75 -5.63
CA ILE A 67 4.40 -2.60 -5.01
C ILE A 67 3.66 -1.35 -5.50
N LEU A 68 3.27 -0.50 -4.56
CA LEU A 68 2.65 0.78 -4.81
C LEU A 68 3.60 1.85 -4.27
N ASP A 69 4.31 2.49 -5.19
CA ASP A 69 5.35 3.44 -4.86
C ASP A 69 4.80 4.85 -4.64
N GLY A 70 5.08 5.43 -3.47
CA GLY A 70 4.72 6.80 -3.13
C GLY A 70 3.22 6.98 -2.82
N VAL A 71 2.68 6.22 -1.87
CA VAL A 71 1.27 6.29 -1.46
C VAL A 71 0.84 7.68 -0.95
N GLU A 72 1.77 8.50 -0.50
CA GLU A 72 1.58 9.90 -0.12
C GLU A 72 1.19 10.84 -1.29
N TYR A 73 1.33 10.38 -2.54
CA TYR A 73 0.94 11.12 -3.74
C TYR A 73 -0.52 10.89 -4.14
N LEU A 74 -1.20 9.92 -3.51
CA LEU A 74 -2.62 9.70 -3.75
C LEU A 74 -3.45 10.92 -3.33
N GLY A 75 -4.33 11.38 -4.21
CA GLY A 75 -5.41 12.31 -3.87
C GLY A 75 -6.46 11.60 -3.01
N TRP A 76 -7.26 12.33 -2.24
CA TRP A 76 -8.17 11.74 -1.24
C TRP A 76 -9.15 10.67 -1.79
N ASP A 77 -9.45 10.72 -3.08
CA ASP A 77 -10.34 9.81 -3.79
C ASP A 77 -9.71 8.44 -4.07
N ALA A 78 -8.38 8.37 -4.22
CA ALA A 78 -7.66 7.14 -4.52
C ALA A 78 -7.48 6.17 -3.33
N PRO A 79 -7.34 6.62 -2.06
CA PRO A 79 -7.41 5.77 -0.88
C PRO A 79 -8.75 5.02 -0.74
N LEU A 80 -9.83 5.45 -1.41
CA LEU A 80 -11.08 4.67 -1.47
C LEU A 80 -10.89 3.38 -2.27
N ALA A 81 -10.02 3.35 -3.29
CA ALA A 81 -9.66 2.11 -3.97
C ALA A 81 -8.90 1.17 -3.03
N LEU A 82 -7.98 1.70 -2.22
CA LEU A 82 -7.29 0.93 -1.18
C LEU A 82 -8.25 0.43 -0.09
N HIS A 83 -9.25 1.25 0.26
CA HIS A 83 -10.31 0.88 1.20
C HIS A 83 -11.17 -0.25 0.65
N ALA A 84 -11.71 -0.10 -0.57
CA ALA A 84 -12.50 -1.12 -1.23
C ALA A 84 -11.73 -2.44 -1.40
N PHE A 85 -10.42 -2.33 -1.64
CA PHE A 85 -9.52 -3.48 -1.68
C PHE A 85 -9.37 -4.15 -0.31
N ALA A 86 -9.19 -3.36 0.76
CA ALA A 86 -9.00 -3.87 2.12
C ALA A 86 -10.29 -4.30 2.84
N ASP A 87 -11.46 -3.80 2.41
CA ASP A 87 -12.78 -4.02 3.04
C ASP A 87 -13.49 -5.25 2.45
N ASP A 88 -12.92 -6.40 2.77
CA ASP A 88 -13.26 -7.67 2.13
C ASP A 88 -14.58 -8.29 2.64
N SER A 89 -15.70 -7.97 1.99
CA SER A 89 -16.93 -8.77 2.06
C SER A 89 -17.36 -9.38 0.72
N SER A 90 -16.66 -9.06 -0.39
CA SER A 90 -17.04 -9.47 -1.74
C SER A 90 -15.90 -9.99 -2.61
N THR A 91 -14.62 -9.91 -2.20
CA THR A 91 -13.53 -10.33 -3.10
C THR A 91 -13.39 -11.85 -3.13
N THR A 92 -13.28 -12.40 -4.33
CA THR A 92 -13.13 -13.84 -4.58
C THR A 92 -11.69 -14.34 -4.37
N HIS A 93 -10.75 -13.47 -3.99
CA HIS A 93 -9.30 -13.77 -3.98
C HIS A 93 -8.61 -13.34 -2.66
N PRO A 94 -8.71 -14.15 -1.60
CA PRO A 94 -8.32 -13.79 -0.23
C PRO A 94 -6.80 -13.64 0.07
N HIS A 95 -5.92 -13.50 -0.93
CA HIS A 95 -4.48 -13.70 -0.75
C HIS A 95 -3.56 -12.64 -1.40
N THR A 96 -4.05 -11.44 -1.69
CA THR A 96 -3.18 -10.39 -2.23
C THR A 96 -2.27 -9.77 -1.17
N LEU A 97 -1.00 -9.58 -1.50
CA LEU A 97 -0.03 -8.84 -0.69
C LEU A 97 0.31 -7.52 -1.38
N LEU A 98 0.12 -6.41 -0.69
CA LEU A 98 0.48 -5.07 -1.16
C LEU A 98 1.62 -4.51 -0.33
N PHE A 99 2.68 -4.07 -1.02
CA PHE A 99 3.73 -3.24 -0.44
C PHE A 99 3.41 -1.78 -0.76
N LEU A 100 3.22 -0.97 0.27
CA LEU A 100 2.96 0.46 0.14
C LEU A 100 4.21 1.20 0.57
N THR A 101 4.82 1.99 -0.30
CA THR A 101 6.03 2.75 0.05
C THR A 101 5.71 4.21 0.33
N ILE A 102 6.44 4.78 1.31
CA ILE A 102 6.32 6.19 1.70
C ILE A 102 7.71 6.78 1.81
N LYS A 103 8.05 7.71 0.92
CA LYS A 103 9.41 8.25 0.81
C LYS A 103 9.58 9.50 1.65
N LYS A 104 9.85 9.29 2.94
CA LYS A 104 10.11 10.36 3.91
C LYS A 104 10.94 9.84 5.07
N SER A 105 11.76 10.71 5.66
CA SER A 105 12.47 10.40 6.90
C SER A 105 11.50 10.33 8.08
N PHE A 106 11.46 9.19 8.75
CA PHE A 106 10.66 8.94 9.96
C PHE A 106 11.54 8.56 11.14
N HIS A 107 11.00 8.67 12.35
CA HIS A 107 11.65 8.20 13.56
C HIS A 107 11.91 6.69 13.50
N ARG A 108 13.05 6.23 14.03
CA ARG A 108 13.40 4.80 14.04
C ARG A 108 12.72 4.01 15.17
N ASP A 109 12.22 4.70 16.20
CA ASP A 109 11.41 4.04 17.21
C ASP A 109 10.07 3.62 16.60
N ALA A 110 9.67 2.36 16.83
CA ALA A 110 8.51 1.78 16.15
C ALA A 110 7.20 2.51 16.49
N LYS A 111 7.01 2.93 17.74
CA LYS A 111 5.77 3.62 18.16
C LYS A 111 5.73 5.04 17.62
N GLU A 112 6.86 5.74 17.69
CA GLU A 112 6.99 7.08 17.13
C GLU A 112 6.84 7.07 15.61
N CYS A 113 7.32 6.02 14.94
CA CYS A 113 7.19 5.89 13.50
C CYS A 113 5.74 5.68 13.08
N GLU A 114 5.02 4.75 13.70
CA GLU A 114 3.62 4.49 13.39
C GLU A 114 2.77 5.75 13.52
N GLN A 115 2.95 6.49 14.62
CA GLN A 115 2.27 7.77 14.82
C GLN A 115 2.67 8.79 13.74
N SER A 116 3.97 8.94 13.45
CA SER A 116 4.46 9.90 12.45
C SER A 116 3.97 9.61 11.03
N VAL A 117 3.89 8.32 10.65
CA VAL A 117 3.34 7.88 9.36
C VAL A 117 1.85 8.20 9.28
N MET A 118 1.11 7.90 10.35
CA MET A 118 -0.33 8.18 10.42
C MET A 118 -0.63 9.67 10.30
N GLU A 119 0.09 10.51 11.04
CA GLU A 119 -0.03 11.96 11.00
C GLU A 119 0.31 12.49 9.61
N TYR A 120 1.41 12.02 9.02
CA TYR A 120 1.85 12.45 7.70
C TYR A 120 0.84 12.10 6.59
N LEU A 121 0.38 10.85 6.51
CA LEU A 121 -0.60 10.46 5.50
C LEU A 121 -1.94 11.20 5.69
N SER A 122 -2.35 11.38 6.94
CA SER A 122 -3.55 12.16 7.27
C SER A 122 -3.45 13.58 6.72
N GLU A 123 -2.35 14.27 7.00
CA GLU A 123 -2.10 15.63 6.51
C GLU A 123 -2.13 15.69 4.97
N ARG A 124 -1.45 14.76 4.31
CA ARG A 124 -1.35 14.71 2.84
C ARG A 124 -2.70 14.50 2.18
N TRP A 125 -3.49 13.54 2.65
CA TRP A 125 -4.77 13.21 2.02
C TRP A 125 -5.89 14.19 2.39
N ILE A 126 -5.86 14.78 3.59
CA ILE A 126 -6.74 15.90 3.94
C ILE A 126 -6.39 17.12 3.06
N GLY A 127 -5.09 17.40 2.88
CA GLY A 127 -4.61 18.50 2.04
C GLY A 127 -5.01 18.41 0.56
N THR A 128 -5.39 17.23 0.07
CA THR A 128 -5.85 17.00 -1.31
C THR A 128 -7.38 16.95 -1.44
N GLY A 129 -8.12 17.33 -0.40
CA GLY A 129 -9.59 17.44 -0.43
C GLY A 129 -10.33 16.40 0.43
N GLY A 130 -9.60 15.57 1.17
CA GLY A 130 -10.17 14.64 2.14
C GLY A 130 -10.61 15.31 3.44
N SER A 131 -11.23 14.53 4.32
CA SER A 131 -11.58 14.91 5.69
C SER A 131 -11.10 13.85 6.67
N MET A 132 -10.98 14.19 7.95
CA MET A 132 -10.60 13.21 8.97
C MET A 132 -11.58 12.03 9.05
N ASP A 133 -12.87 12.31 8.88
CA ASP A 133 -13.94 11.31 8.89
C ASP A 133 -13.78 10.27 7.78
N ASN A 134 -13.26 10.68 6.62
CA ASN A 134 -13.08 9.79 5.48
C ASN A 134 -11.69 9.14 5.46
N VAL A 135 -10.66 9.83 5.95
CA VAL A 135 -9.26 9.35 5.92
C VAL A 135 -8.98 8.35 7.05
N SER A 136 -9.46 8.61 8.27
CA SER A 136 -9.20 7.75 9.44
C SER A 136 -9.58 6.27 9.22
N PRO A 137 -10.77 5.94 8.65
CA PRO A 137 -11.17 4.56 8.43
C PRO A 137 -10.32 3.81 7.40
N ILE A 138 -9.64 4.53 6.50
CA ILE A 138 -8.77 3.97 5.48
C ILE A 138 -7.41 3.64 6.09
N LEU A 139 -6.82 4.59 6.81
CA LEU A 139 -5.56 4.40 7.53
C LEU A 139 -5.66 3.21 8.50
N SER A 140 -6.75 3.11 9.26
CA SER A 140 -7.01 1.97 10.15
C SER A 140 -7.04 0.62 9.44
N ARG A 141 -7.31 0.56 8.13
CA ARG A 141 -7.36 -0.68 7.34
C ARG A 141 -6.03 -1.04 6.69
N ILE A 142 -5.24 -0.04 6.29
CA ILE A 142 -3.97 -0.26 5.58
C ILE A 142 -2.77 -0.35 6.53
N MET A 143 -2.83 0.26 7.72
CA MET A 143 -1.77 0.17 8.73
C MET A 143 -1.81 -1.15 9.51
N GLN A 144 -1.84 -2.28 8.80
CA GLN A 144 -1.82 -3.62 9.43
C GLN A 144 -0.41 -3.99 9.89
N PHE A 145 0.57 -3.71 9.03
CA PHE A 145 1.99 -3.90 9.29
C PHE A 145 2.77 -2.69 8.77
N LEU A 146 3.75 -2.25 9.55
CA LEU A 146 4.60 -1.11 9.22
C LEU A 146 6.06 -1.46 9.50
N ILE A 147 6.93 -1.15 8.55
CA ILE A 147 8.39 -1.19 8.69
C ILE A 147 8.92 0.21 8.38
N CYS A 148 9.79 0.71 9.26
CA CYS A 148 10.46 1.99 9.05
C CYS A 148 11.93 1.75 8.73
N VAL A 149 12.39 2.28 7.59
CA VAL A 149 13.72 2.04 7.00
C VAL A 149 14.53 3.31 6.81
#